data_AF-A0A1F9MHS4-F1
#
_entry.id   AF-A0A1F9MHS4-F1
#
_cell.length_a   1.000
_cell.length_b   1.000
_cell.length_c   1.000
_cell.angle_alpha   90.00
_cell.angle_beta   90.00
_cell.angle_gamma   90.00
#
_symmetry.space_group_name_H-M   'P 1'
#
loop_
_entity.id
_entity.type
_entity.pdbx_description
1 polymer ?
#
loop_
_entity_poly.entity_id
_entity_poly.type
_entity_poly.pdbx_seq_one_letter_code
_entity_poly.pdbx_strand_id
1 'polypeptide(L)'
;MPTLELPALYADNIITIVADERLILLNRDPGPDETGVPLDWPIALEVLDTGPDGVDRAATQVFVDGVLAFDGGVDPELQPGYDGPRAEVVLTSDTLRLVLDPIVPWTSEAKVEVRVISKTLGGVHALDQIFSFFAEDRTGPRVLAAQANSPTTVLIGFDEEVAVTENFACTFTALDLPAVPLLPLAAEAQKTLVRLELATDMTPDVRYRLTVSGVTDLHGNTVLPLSATAIFSGFRPPRPRERNFDLWSMFPKHLRRDDATGDLKKFAACLQEVVHLLLVELDRFPDLYDLERSPEPFLDAILTDLAVPFPFELDLLEKRRLASVLVEMYCQKGTALGLRNAVRFFLGLEVTISSCSHTLVLGEAELDDTFVLGPSDRFALYAFEVQVDSPLSATQRRQLAAIIDYLRPVHTHALLREPLPPPSFVVWELGEGALGSMLLL
;
A
#
# COMPACT_ATOMS: atom_id res chain seq x y z
N MET A 1 34.16 32.55 5.91
CA MET A 1 34.28 31.36 5.04
C MET A 1 34.03 30.15 5.92
N PRO A 2 33.04 29.29 5.63
CA PRO A 2 32.86 28.07 6.39
C PRO A 2 34.01 27.11 6.02
N THR A 3 34.76 26.67 7.02
CA THR A 3 35.78 25.64 6.90
C THR A 3 35.09 24.30 6.67
N LEU A 4 35.27 23.73 5.48
CA LEU A 4 34.84 22.40 5.14
C LEU A 4 35.73 21.40 5.91
N GLU A 5 35.20 20.80 6.96
CA GLU A 5 35.85 19.68 7.65
C GLU A 5 35.78 18.45 6.72
N LEU A 6 36.93 18.02 6.21
CA LEU A 6 37.04 16.75 5.50
C LEU A 6 36.93 15.60 6.52
N PRO A 7 36.23 14.50 6.21
CA PRO A 7 36.14 13.37 7.11
C PRO A 7 37.55 12.84 7.44
N ALA A 8 37.90 12.84 8.73
CA ALA A 8 39.16 12.31 9.21
C ALA A 8 38.99 10.82 9.56
N LEU A 9 39.80 9.97 8.94
CA LEU A 9 39.90 8.55 9.28
C LEU A 9 40.75 8.40 10.55
N TYR A 10 40.12 8.00 11.65
CA TYR A 10 40.80 7.63 12.88
C TYR A 10 40.85 6.11 13.00
N ALA A 11 42.02 5.51 12.78
CA ALA A 11 42.24 4.09 13.03
C ALA A 11 42.51 3.88 14.53
N ASP A 12 41.52 3.37 15.25
CA ASP A 12 41.57 3.17 16.70
C ASP A 12 42.35 1.90 17.09
N ASN A 13 42.33 0.86 16.25
CA ASN A 13 43.05 -0.39 16.50
C ASN A 13 43.47 -1.06 15.18
N ILE A 14 44.76 -1.32 15.02
CA ILE A 14 45.32 -2.06 13.89
C ILE A 14 45.65 -3.46 14.40
N ILE A 15 44.88 -4.46 13.98
CA ILE A 15 45.07 -5.85 14.35
C ILE A 15 45.59 -6.58 13.11
N THR A 16 46.78 -7.18 13.21
CA THR A 16 47.33 -8.02 12.15
C THR A 16 46.60 -9.36 12.15
N ILE A 17 45.65 -9.54 11.23
CA ILE A 17 45.10 -10.85 10.94
C ILE A 17 46.08 -11.51 9.97
N VAL A 18 46.82 -12.52 10.44
CA VAL A 18 47.61 -13.39 9.55
C VAL A 18 46.61 -14.25 8.79
N ALA A 19 46.09 -13.73 7.69
CA ALA A 19 45.41 -14.56 6.71
C ALA A 19 46.46 -15.46 6.07
N ASP A 20 46.18 -16.77 6.01
CA ASP A 20 47.03 -17.77 5.32
C ASP A 20 46.97 -17.60 3.79
N GLU A 21 46.15 -16.67 3.30
CA GLU A 21 46.01 -16.33 1.89
C GLU A 21 47.17 -15.44 1.43
N ARG A 22 48.03 -16.02 0.59
CA ARG A 22 49.22 -15.36 0.04
C ARG A 22 48.84 -14.32 -1.02
N LEU A 23 48.05 -14.74 -2.01
CA LEU A 23 47.53 -13.84 -3.05
C LEU A 23 46.17 -13.29 -2.66
N ILE A 24 46.03 -11.97 -2.76
CA ILE A 24 44.79 -11.26 -2.43
C ILE A 24 44.43 -10.32 -3.59
N LEU A 25 43.14 -10.31 -3.95
CA LEU A 25 42.57 -9.35 -4.88
C LEU A 25 42.04 -8.14 -4.10
N LEU A 26 42.58 -6.96 -4.36
CA LEU A 26 42.27 -5.72 -3.64
C LEU A 26 42.18 -4.51 -4.58
N ASN A 27 41.77 -3.36 -4.04
CA ASN A 27 41.59 -2.11 -4.77
C ASN A 27 40.78 -2.26 -6.07
N ARG A 28 39.71 -3.05 -6.00
CA ARG A 28 38.74 -3.25 -7.09
C ARG A 28 37.90 -1.98 -7.25
N ASP A 29 37.98 -1.42 -8.44
CA ASP A 29 37.18 -0.27 -8.89
C ASP A 29 36.74 -0.57 -10.34
N PRO A 30 35.46 -0.93 -10.59
CA PRO A 30 34.36 -0.95 -9.63
C PRO A 30 34.50 -2.01 -8.53
N GLY A 31 33.89 -1.73 -7.39
CA GLY A 31 33.80 -2.64 -6.26
C GLY A 31 32.84 -3.81 -6.48
N PRO A 32 32.95 -4.88 -5.68
CA PRO A 32 31.98 -5.98 -5.71
C PRO A 32 30.56 -5.51 -5.38
N ASP A 33 29.62 -5.92 -6.23
CA ASP A 33 28.20 -5.59 -6.18
C ASP A 33 27.91 -4.08 -6.22
N GLU A 34 28.86 -3.28 -6.70
CA GLU A 34 28.65 -1.84 -6.92
C GLU A 34 27.61 -1.62 -8.02
N THR A 35 26.73 -0.64 -7.82
CA THR A 35 25.64 -0.29 -8.75
C THR A 35 25.79 1.14 -9.22
N GLY A 36 25.41 1.44 -10.46
CA GLY A 36 25.48 2.79 -10.99
C GLY A 36 26.87 3.15 -11.55
N VAL A 37 27.64 2.14 -11.95
CA VAL A 37 28.97 2.34 -12.55
C VAL A 37 28.80 3.00 -13.92
N PRO A 38 29.48 4.13 -14.22
CA PRO A 38 29.38 4.77 -15.52
C PRO A 38 29.65 3.79 -16.68
N LEU A 39 28.91 3.93 -17.78
CA LEU A 39 28.99 2.96 -18.90
C LEU A 39 30.39 2.88 -19.53
N ASP A 40 31.21 3.91 -19.37
CA ASP A 40 32.58 3.96 -19.86
C ASP A 40 33.60 3.85 -18.72
N TRP A 41 33.25 3.32 -17.54
CA TRP A 41 34.20 3.22 -16.44
C TRP A 41 35.22 2.07 -16.66
N PRO A 42 36.53 2.29 -16.41
CA PRO A 42 37.54 1.25 -16.51
C PRO A 42 37.46 0.30 -15.32
N ILE A 43 38.01 -0.90 -15.46
CA ILE A 43 38.14 -1.89 -14.38
C ILE A 43 39.58 -1.84 -13.87
N ALA A 44 39.79 -1.24 -12.69
CA ALA A 44 41.05 -1.24 -11.97
C ALA A 44 41.04 -2.30 -10.85
N LEU A 45 42.12 -3.06 -10.74
CA LEU A 45 42.31 -4.05 -9.68
C LEU A 45 43.78 -4.29 -9.39
N GLU A 46 44.06 -4.78 -8.19
CA GLU A 46 45.41 -5.13 -7.74
C GLU A 46 45.44 -6.55 -7.21
N VAL A 47 46.41 -7.32 -7.69
CA VAL A 47 46.77 -8.62 -7.11
C VAL A 47 48.01 -8.39 -6.27
N LEU A 48 47.93 -8.69 -4.96
CA LEU A 48 49.03 -8.54 -4.01
C LEU A 48 49.43 -9.92 -3.50
N ASP A 49 50.74 -10.20 -3.49
CA ASP A 49 51.32 -11.26 -2.66
C ASP A 49 51.73 -10.68 -1.30
N THR A 50 51.21 -11.23 -0.21
CA THR A 50 51.62 -10.87 1.16
C THR A 50 52.95 -11.53 1.57
N GLY A 51 53.47 -12.42 0.71
CA GLY A 51 54.73 -13.13 0.85
C GLY A 51 55.93 -12.48 0.14
N PRO A 52 57.11 -13.14 0.22
CA PRO A 52 58.31 -12.72 -0.49
C PRO A 52 58.38 -13.24 -1.94
N ASP A 53 57.40 -14.04 -2.41
CA ASP A 53 57.50 -14.71 -3.70
C ASP A 53 57.16 -13.73 -4.84
N GLY A 54 56.22 -12.83 -4.62
CA GLY A 54 55.73 -11.88 -5.61
C GLY A 54 54.71 -12.51 -6.58
N VAL A 55 54.03 -11.66 -7.34
CA VAL A 55 53.00 -12.07 -8.32
C VAL A 55 53.65 -12.47 -9.65
N ASP A 56 53.27 -13.63 -10.19
CA ASP A 56 53.66 -14.07 -11.53
C ASP A 56 52.76 -13.40 -12.58
N ARG A 57 53.26 -12.30 -13.17
CA ARG A 57 52.59 -11.57 -14.25
C ARG A 57 52.27 -12.49 -15.43
N ALA A 58 53.19 -13.38 -15.82
CA ALA A 58 53.01 -14.26 -16.97
C ALA A 58 51.95 -15.35 -16.75
N ALA A 59 51.65 -15.67 -15.49
CA ALA A 59 50.60 -16.60 -15.11
C ALA A 59 49.27 -15.91 -14.74
N THR A 60 49.16 -14.59 -14.91
CA THR A 60 47.95 -13.83 -14.56
C THR A 60 47.06 -13.62 -15.78
N GLN A 61 45.78 -13.97 -15.63
CA GLN A 61 44.74 -13.78 -16.63
C GLN A 61 43.50 -13.13 -16.00
N VAL A 62 42.91 -12.17 -16.71
CA VAL A 62 41.63 -11.55 -16.32
C VAL A 62 40.61 -11.76 -17.42
N PHE A 63 39.43 -12.21 -17.03
CA PHE A 63 38.28 -12.39 -17.91
C PHE A 63 37.17 -11.42 -17.50
N VAL A 64 36.54 -10.78 -18.48
CA VAL A 64 35.37 -9.92 -18.30
C VAL A 64 34.22 -10.55 -19.10
N ASP A 65 33.13 -10.92 -18.43
CA ASP A 65 32.01 -11.69 -18.98
C ASP A 65 32.45 -12.97 -19.72
N GLY A 66 33.49 -13.62 -19.19
CA GLY A 66 34.10 -14.82 -19.79
C GLY A 66 34.98 -14.56 -21.02
N VAL A 67 35.10 -13.31 -21.46
CA VAL A 67 36.03 -12.89 -22.53
C VAL A 67 37.37 -12.54 -21.91
N LEU A 68 38.46 -13.08 -22.47
CA LEU A 68 39.81 -12.77 -21.99
C LEU A 68 40.13 -11.29 -22.25
N ALA A 69 40.38 -10.54 -21.18
CA ALA A 69 40.67 -9.11 -21.21
C ALA A 69 42.16 -8.79 -20.98
N PHE A 70 42.84 -9.63 -20.20
CA PHE A 70 44.28 -9.53 -19.95
C PHE A 70 44.90 -10.92 -19.86
N ASP A 71 46.06 -11.11 -20.49
CA ASP A 71 46.91 -12.29 -20.35
C ASP A 71 48.38 -11.85 -20.33
N GLY A 72 49.01 -11.91 -19.16
CA GLY A 72 50.40 -11.47 -19.00
C GLY A 72 51.43 -12.40 -19.63
N GLY A 73 51.02 -13.56 -20.17
CA GLY A 73 51.90 -14.51 -20.85
C GLY A 73 52.08 -14.24 -22.34
N VAL A 74 51.38 -13.24 -22.90
CA VAL A 74 51.39 -12.91 -24.34
C VAL A 74 51.71 -11.43 -24.57
N ASP A 75 52.19 -11.09 -25.77
CA ASP A 75 52.46 -9.71 -26.18
C ASP A 75 51.63 -9.38 -27.44
N PRO A 76 50.71 -8.39 -27.41
CA PRO A 76 50.36 -7.52 -26.27
C PRO A 76 49.56 -8.25 -25.18
N GLU A 77 49.81 -7.88 -23.92
CA GLU A 77 49.17 -8.51 -22.76
C GLU A 77 47.68 -8.11 -22.61
N LEU A 78 47.36 -6.85 -22.90
CA LEU A 78 45.98 -6.34 -22.93
C LEU A 78 45.30 -6.78 -24.22
N GLN A 79 44.13 -7.39 -24.08
CA GLN A 79 43.39 -7.91 -25.23
C GLN A 79 42.60 -6.79 -25.93
N PRO A 80 42.41 -6.89 -27.27
CA PRO A 80 41.64 -5.91 -28.02
C PRO A 80 40.25 -5.70 -27.43
N GLY A 81 39.89 -4.44 -27.20
CA GLY A 81 38.61 -4.06 -26.60
C GLY A 81 38.72 -3.63 -25.14
N TYR A 82 39.81 -3.98 -24.46
CA TYR A 82 40.16 -3.55 -23.08
C TYR A 82 41.47 -2.75 -23.02
N ASP A 83 42.07 -2.47 -24.18
CA ASP A 83 43.29 -1.72 -24.42
C ASP A 83 43.03 -0.22 -24.69
N GLY A 84 42.01 0.34 -24.04
CA GLY A 84 41.66 1.76 -24.16
C GLY A 84 42.73 2.72 -23.62
N PRO A 85 42.56 4.04 -23.83
CA PRO A 85 43.56 5.05 -23.48
C PRO A 85 43.93 5.15 -21.99
N ARG A 86 43.08 4.66 -21.08
CA ARG A 86 43.35 4.60 -19.64
C ARG A 86 43.92 3.24 -19.19
N ALA A 87 44.10 2.29 -20.10
CA ALA A 87 44.60 0.97 -19.75
C ALA A 87 46.05 1.06 -19.26
N GLU A 88 46.36 0.36 -18.17
CA GLU A 88 47.64 0.45 -17.48
C GLU A 88 47.98 -0.89 -16.84
N VAL A 89 49.26 -1.30 -16.92
CA VAL A 89 49.77 -2.50 -16.26
C VAL A 89 51.07 -2.13 -15.55
N VAL A 90 51.06 -2.21 -14.22
CA VAL A 90 52.22 -1.89 -13.37
C VAL A 90 52.52 -3.07 -12.45
N LEU A 91 53.76 -3.55 -12.49
CA LEU A 91 54.25 -4.61 -11.61
C LEU A 91 55.31 -4.03 -10.66
N THR A 92 55.10 -4.21 -9.35
CA THR A 92 56.10 -3.98 -8.29
C THR A 92 56.67 -5.32 -7.81
N SER A 93 57.45 -5.31 -6.72
CA SER A 93 58.00 -6.53 -6.13
C SER A 93 56.95 -7.51 -5.61
N ASP A 94 55.79 -6.99 -5.20
CA ASP A 94 54.74 -7.72 -4.48
C ASP A 94 53.34 -7.54 -5.10
N THR A 95 53.15 -6.55 -5.97
CA THR A 95 51.83 -6.14 -6.45
C THR A 95 51.80 -6.05 -7.98
N LEU A 96 50.75 -6.60 -8.58
CA LEU A 96 50.40 -6.38 -9.98
C LEU A 96 49.12 -5.55 -10.04
N ARG A 97 49.24 -4.30 -10.51
CA ARG A 97 48.12 -3.40 -10.78
C ARG A 97 47.72 -3.50 -12.24
N LEU A 98 46.43 -3.72 -12.47
CA LEU A 98 45.81 -3.79 -13.78
C LEU A 98 44.70 -2.75 -13.87
N VAL A 99 44.70 -1.98 -14.95
CA VAL A 99 43.60 -1.12 -15.35
C VAL A 99 43.20 -1.55 -16.76
N LEU A 100 42.00 -2.11 -16.88
CA LEU A 100 41.39 -2.54 -18.13
C LEU A 100 40.42 -1.45 -18.58
N ASP A 101 40.64 -0.87 -19.75
CA ASP A 101 39.83 0.25 -20.24
C ASP A 101 38.97 -0.20 -21.42
N PRO A 102 37.65 -0.39 -21.23
CA PRO A 102 36.76 -0.87 -22.27
C PRO A 102 36.63 0.17 -23.40
N ILE A 103 36.86 -0.25 -24.64
CA ILE A 103 36.69 0.61 -25.83
C ILE A 103 35.21 0.77 -26.20
N VAL A 104 34.41 -0.26 -25.90
CA VAL A 104 32.95 -0.24 -26.09
C VAL A 104 32.30 -0.04 -24.72
N PRO A 105 31.46 0.99 -24.53
CA PRO A 105 30.75 1.19 -23.28
C PRO A 105 29.88 -0.02 -22.90
N TRP A 106 29.74 -0.24 -21.60
CA TRP A 106 28.82 -1.22 -21.02
C TRP A 106 27.39 -0.93 -21.48
N THR A 107 26.58 -1.98 -21.61
CA THR A 107 25.15 -1.81 -21.83
C THR A 107 24.48 -1.35 -20.53
N SER A 108 23.45 -0.51 -20.64
CA SER A 108 22.62 -0.06 -19.51
C SER A 108 22.20 -1.24 -18.63
N GLU A 109 22.33 -1.11 -17.30
CA GLU A 109 22.01 -2.14 -16.30
C GLU A 109 22.72 -3.50 -16.48
N ALA A 110 23.76 -3.59 -17.32
CA ALA A 110 24.51 -4.85 -17.42
C ALA A 110 25.16 -5.21 -16.10
N LYS A 111 24.99 -6.49 -15.73
CA LYS A 111 25.85 -7.15 -14.76
C LYS A 111 27.13 -7.57 -15.47
N VAL A 112 28.25 -6.94 -15.11
CA VAL A 112 29.58 -7.27 -15.64
C VAL A 112 30.30 -8.17 -14.64
N GLU A 113 30.73 -9.36 -15.07
CA GLU A 113 31.46 -10.31 -14.24
C GLU A 113 32.97 -10.24 -14.55
N VAL A 114 33.79 -10.09 -13.52
CA VAL A 114 35.25 -10.05 -13.61
C VAL A 114 35.83 -11.24 -12.87
N ARG A 115 36.57 -12.09 -13.60
CA ARG A 115 37.31 -13.23 -13.04
C ARG A 115 38.81 -13.00 -13.16
N VAL A 116 39.52 -13.11 -12.04
CA VAL A 116 40.97 -12.93 -11.95
C VAL A 116 41.60 -14.26 -11.55
N ILE A 117 42.48 -14.77 -12.41
CA ILE A 117 43.30 -15.96 -12.17
C ILE A 117 44.75 -15.52 -12.08
N SER A 118 45.45 -15.87 -11.01
CA SER A 118 46.87 -15.51 -10.83
C SER A 118 47.62 -16.56 -10.01
N LYS A 119 48.95 -16.48 -10.00
CA LYS A 119 49.85 -17.34 -9.22
C LYS A 119 51.03 -16.53 -8.69
N THR A 120 51.67 -17.01 -7.63
CA THR A 120 52.96 -16.47 -7.19
C THR A 120 54.09 -16.95 -8.11
N LEU A 121 55.22 -16.26 -8.11
CA LEU A 121 56.42 -16.73 -8.81
C LEU A 121 56.83 -18.11 -8.26
N GLY A 122 57.03 -19.07 -9.17
CA GLY A 122 57.27 -20.48 -8.81
C GLY A 122 55.98 -21.32 -8.62
N GLY A 123 54.80 -20.69 -8.67
CA GLY A 123 53.50 -21.35 -8.78
C GLY A 123 52.99 -22.06 -7.53
N VAL A 124 53.53 -21.73 -6.35
CA VAL A 124 53.19 -22.37 -5.07
C VAL A 124 51.78 -22.00 -4.61
N HIS A 125 51.38 -20.75 -4.82
CA HIS A 125 50.06 -20.24 -4.45
C HIS A 125 49.32 -19.76 -5.70
N ALA A 126 48.00 -19.95 -5.71
CA ALA A 126 47.12 -19.58 -6.81
C ALA A 126 45.91 -18.80 -6.29
N LEU A 127 45.42 -17.90 -7.14
CA LEU A 127 44.23 -17.09 -6.95
C LEU A 127 43.27 -17.38 -8.10
N ASP A 128 42.00 -17.58 -7.78
CA ASP A 128 40.90 -17.64 -8.75
C ASP A 128 39.67 -17.02 -8.07
N GLN A 129 39.44 -15.73 -8.33
CA GLN A 129 38.36 -14.96 -7.72
C GLN A 129 37.46 -14.35 -8.78
N ILE A 130 36.17 -14.28 -8.47
CA ILE A 130 35.14 -13.69 -9.30
C ILE A 130 34.43 -12.61 -8.48
N PHE A 131 34.20 -11.45 -9.09
CA PHE A 131 33.30 -10.43 -8.57
C PHE A 131 32.50 -9.81 -9.73
N SER A 132 31.43 -9.10 -9.41
CA SER A 132 30.62 -8.43 -10.43
C SER A 132 30.20 -7.04 -9.98
N PHE A 133 29.82 -6.19 -10.92
CA PHE A 133 29.20 -4.89 -10.68
C PHE A 133 28.07 -4.64 -11.70
N PHE A 134 27.28 -3.60 -11.47
CA PHE A 134 26.16 -3.20 -12.33
C PHE A 134 26.41 -1.82 -12.93
N ALA A 135 26.35 -1.76 -14.26
CA ALA A 135 26.43 -0.52 -15.01
C ALA A 135 25.22 0.39 -14.70
N GLU A 136 25.41 1.71 -14.84
CA GLU A 136 24.35 2.70 -14.63
C GLU A 136 23.17 2.49 -15.59
N ASP A 137 22.00 2.90 -15.13
CA ASP A 137 20.78 2.84 -15.91
C ASP A 137 20.61 4.14 -16.73
N ARG A 138 20.61 4.00 -18.05
CA ARG A 138 20.32 5.05 -19.03
C ARG A 138 19.10 4.74 -19.89
N THR A 139 18.36 3.68 -19.56
CA THR A 139 17.19 3.25 -20.31
C THR A 139 15.94 3.79 -19.65
N GLY A 140 15.15 4.55 -20.39
CA GLY A 140 13.87 5.03 -19.88
C GLY A 140 12.79 3.94 -19.89
N PRO A 141 11.75 4.11 -19.05
CA PRO A 141 10.70 3.12 -18.87
C PRO A 141 9.89 2.91 -20.14
N ARG A 142 9.30 1.72 -20.27
CA ARG A 142 8.48 1.30 -21.41
C ARG A 142 7.10 0.89 -20.96
N VAL A 143 6.09 1.42 -21.65
CA VAL A 143 4.71 1.00 -21.45
C VAL A 143 4.53 -0.41 -22.01
N LEU A 144 4.19 -1.36 -21.15
CA LEU A 144 3.92 -2.75 -21.51
C LEU A 144 2.46 -2.94 -21.92
N ALA A 145 1.54 -2.36 -21.15
CA ALA A 145 0.11 -2.52 -21.36
C ALA A 145 -0.70 -1.42 -20.67
N ALA A 146 -1.97 -1.30 -21.05
CA ALA A 146 -2.96 -0.55 -20.31
C ALA A 146 -4.23 -1.39 -20.16
N GLN A 147 -4.96 -1.19 -19.07
CA GLN A 147 -6.20 -1.92 -18.78
C GLN A 147 -7.20 -1.00 -18.07
N ALA A 148 -8.43 -0.97 -18.57
CA ALA A 148 -9.52 -0.31 -17.89
C ALA A 148 -9.98 -1.16 -16.69
N ASN A 149 -9.91 -0.60 -15.47
CA ASN A 149 -10.29 -1.30 -14.23
C ASN A 149 -11.67 -0.88 -13.71
N SER A 150 -12.12 0.32 -14.09
CA SER A 150 -13.46 0.86 -13.80
C SER A 150 -13.89 1.74 -14.98
N PRO A 151 -15.14 2.26 -15.02
CA PRO A 151 -15.58 3.19 -16.07
C PRO A 151 -14.68 4.42 -16.24
N THR A 152 -14.01 4.88 -15.18
CA THR A 152 -13.19 6.11 -15.16
C THR A 152 -11.75 5.86 -14.74
N THR A 153 -11.31 4.61 -14.58
CA THR A 153 -9.95 4.29 -14.12
C THR A 153 -9.24 3.37 -15.11
N VAL A 154 -8.04 3.76 -15.50
CA VAL A 154 -7.13 2.98 -16.34
C VAL A 154 -5.84 2.70 -15.57
N LEU A 155 -5.40 1.46 -15.56
CA LEU A 155 -4.09 1.06 -15.05
C LEU A 155 -3.12 0.93 -16.23
N ILE A 156 -1.96 1.55 -16.11
CA ILE A 156 -0.89 1.51 -17.10
C ILE A 156 0.28 0.75 -16.49
N GLY A 157 0.73 -0.31 -17.14
CA GLY A 157 1.86 -1.11 -16.68
C GLY A 157 3.15 -0.74 -17.42
N PHE A 158 4.21 -0.56 -16.65
CA PHE A 158 5.58 -0.33 -17.10
C PHE A 158 6.46 -1.55 -16.82
N ASP A 159 7.59 -1.67 -17.52
CA ASP A 159 8.59 -2.72 -17.31
C ASP A 159 9.46 -2.51 -16.06
N GLU A 160 9.47 -1.29 -15.51
CA GLU A 160 10.23 -0.90 -14.34
C GLU A 160 9.45 0.05 -13.41
N GLU A 161 10.02 0.40 -12.26
CA GLU A 161 9.39 1.32 -11.32
C GLU A 161 9.45 2.76 -11.83
N VAL A 162 8.31 3.46 -11.78
CA VAL A 162 8.16 4.78 -12.38
C VAL A 162 7.69 5.84 -11.40
N ALA A 163 8.05 7.08 -11.68
CA ALA A 163 7.55 8.29 -11.04
C ALA A 163 6.79 9.16 -12.06
N VAL A 164 5.65 9.71 -11.62
CA VAL A 164 4.88 10.69 -12.39
C VAL A 164 5.45 12.08 -12.12
N THR A 165 5.84 12.79 -13.19
CA THR A 165 6.38 14.16 -13.07
C THR A 165 5.27 15.22 -13.15
N GLU A 166 5.57 16.47 -12.80
CA GLU A 166 4.62 17.59 -12.94
C GLU A 166 4.17 17.83 -14.39
N ASN A 167 4.98 17.38 -15.36
CA ASN A 167 4.69 17.47 -16.80
C ASN A 167 3.97 16.24 -17.34
N PHE A 168 3.40 15.40 -16.47
CA PHE A 168 2.66 14.23 -16.90
C PHE A 168 1.50 14.63 -17.82
N ALA A 169 1.48 14.04 -19.00
CA ALA A 169 0.39 14.22 -19.94
C ALA A 169 0.06 12.88 -20.61
N CYS A 170 -1.23 12.72 -20.89
CA CYS A 170 -1.79 11.50 -21.41
C CYS A 170 -2.77 11.88 -22.51
N THR A 171 -2.60 11.27 -23.69
CA THR A 171 -3.50 11.49 -24.83
C THR A 171 -4.14 10.19 -25.27
N PHE A 172 -5.39 10.28 -25.71
CA PHE A 172 -6.18 9.14 -26.14
C PHE A 172 -6.63 9.33 -27.58
N THR A 173 -6.50 8.26 -28.36
CA THR A 173 -7.06 8.19 -29.72
C THR A 173 -7.98 6.99 -29.80
N ALA A 174 -9.26 7.23 -30.07
CA ALA A 174 -10.23 6.16 -30.27
C ALA A 174 -9.90 5.42 -31.58
N LEU A 175 -9.84 4.09 -31.52
CA LEU A 175 -9.60 3.23 -32.68
C LEU A 175 -10.90 2.68 -33.28
N ASP A 176 -11.95 2.60 -32.47
CA ASP A 176 -13.28 2.14 -32.87
C ASP A 176 -14.33 3.24 -32.59
N LEU A 177 -15.52 3.09 -33.15
CA LEU A 177 -16.67 3.98 -32.98
C LEU A 177 -17.92 3.17 -32.61
N PRO A 178 -18.87 3.72 -31.84
CA PRO A 178 -18.88 5.05 -31.22
C PRO A 178 -17.88 5.14 -30.07
N ALA A 179 -17.32 6.32 -29.79
CA ALA A 179 -16.36 6.52 -28.71
C ALA A 179 -16.53 7.90 -28.10
N VAL A 180 -16.55 7.97 -26.77
CA VAL A 180 -16.48 9.23 -26.04
C VAL A 180 -15.00 9.66 -25.91
N PRO A 181 -14.69 10.97 -26.10
CA PRO A 181 -13.34 11.48 -25.86
C PRO A 181 -12.97 11.36 -24.38
N LEU A 182 -11.79 10.84 -24.09
CA LEU A 182 -11.28 10.65 -22.74
C LEU A 182 -10.38 11.81 -22.32
N LEU A 183 -10.59 12.31 -21.10
CA LEU A 183 -9.80 13.37 -20.51
C LEU A 183 -9.18 12.88 -19.20
N PRO A 184 -7.84 12.88 -19.07
CA PRO A 184 -7.18 12.53 -17.82
C PRO A 184 -7.40 13.63 -16.77
N LEU A 185 -7.71 13.24 -15.53
CA LEU A 185 -7.86 14.12 -14.38
C LEU A 185 -6.66 14.06 -13.44
N ALA A 186 -6.22 12.85 -13.12
CA ALA A 186 -5.15 12.62 -12.17
C ALA A 186 -4.41 11.33 -12.54
N ALA A 187 -3.12 11.28 -12.21
CA ALA A 187 -2.29 10.10 -12.35
C ALA A 187 -1.48 9.90 -11.07
N GLU A 188 -1.42 8.66 -10.62
CA GLU A 188 -0.67 8.26 -9.43
C GLU A 188 0.23 7.07 -9.77
N ALA A 189 1.53 7.19 -9.49
CA ALA A 189 2.47 6.07 -9.62
C ALA A 189 2.37 5.13 -8.41
N GLN A 190 2.37 3.84 -8.69
CA GLN A 190 2.35 2.72 -7.76
C GLN A 190 3.38 1.69 -8.22
N LYS A 191 4.66 1.97 -7.96
CA LYS A 191 5.82 1.18 -8.45
C LYS A 191 5.81 1.10 -9.98
N THR A 192 5.55 -0.08 -10.54
CA THR A 192 5.52 -0.32 -11.99
C THR A 192 4.16 -0.02 -12.63
N LEU A 193 3.17 0.38 -11.84
CA LEU A 193 1.83 0.72 -12.31
C LEU A 193 1.58 2.22 -12.18
N VAL A 194 0.93 2.82 -13.16
CA VAL A 194 0.34 4.16 -13.04
C VAL A 194 -1.17 4.03 -13.08
N ARG A 195 -1.82 4.46 -12.01
CA ARG A 195 -3.28 4.57 -11.94
C ARG A 195 -3.69 5.93 -12.49
N LEU A 196 -4.48 5.90 -13.56
CA LEU A 196 -5.00 7.09 -14.23
C LEU A 196 -6.50 7.21 -13.98
N GLU A 197 -6.93 8.38 -13.53
CA GLU A 197 -8.34 8.74 -13.35
C GLU A 197 -8.81 9.64 -14.49
N LEU A 198 -10.01 9.39 -14.99
CA LEU A 198 -10.61 10.06 -16.16
C LEU A 198 -11.82 10.90 -15.75
N ALA A 199 -12.05 12.00 -16.46
CA ALA A 199 -13.20 12.88 -16.23
C ALA A 199 -14.50 12.35 -16.83
N THR A 200 -14.41 11.31 -17.65
CA THR A 200 -15.54 10.82 -18.44
C THR A 200 -15.49 9.31 -18.50
N ASP A 201 -16.65 8.68 -18.39
CA ASP A 201 -16.82 7.25 -18.50
C ASP A 201 -16.38 6.78 -19.89
N MET A 202 -15.54 5.75 -19.92
CA MET A 202 -15.11 5.11 -21.15
C MET A 202 -16.27 4.38 -21.81
N THR A 203 -16.39 4.49 -23.12
CA THR A 203 -17.33 3.67 -23.88
C THR A 203 -16.91 2.19 -23.76
N PRO A 204 -17.79 1.28 -23.29
CA PRO A 204 -17.45 -0.13 -23.12
C PRO A 204 -16.98 -0.78 -24.41
N ASP A 205 -15.93 -1.61 -24.32
CA ASP A 205 -15.36 -2.42 -25.42
C ASP A 205 -14.76 -1.66 -26.60
N VAL A 206 -14.77 -0.34 -26.57
CA VAL A 206 -14.10 0.48 -27.57
C VAL A 206 -12.60 0.45 -27.30
N ARG A 207 -11.80 0.22 -28.35
CA ARG A 207 -10.35 0.26 -28.21
C ARG A 207 -9.86 1.69 -28.27
N TYR A 208 -9.03 2.05 -27.30
CA TYR A 208 -8.32 3.32 -27.23
C TYR A 208 -6.82 3.07 -27.33
N ARG A 209 -6.13 3.87 -28.13
CA ARG A 209 -4.67 4.00 -28.06
C ARG A 209 -4.33 5.13 -27.11
N LEU A 210 -3.60 4.77 -26.07
CA LEU A 210 -3.00 5.63 -25.06
C LEU A 210 -1.59 6.02 -25.51
N THR A 211 -1.24 7.29 -25.35
CA THR A 211 0.14 7.80 -25.43
C THR A 211 0.45 8.59 -24.17
N VAL A 212 1.51 8.20 -23.45
CA VAL A 212 1.94 8.77 -22.18
C VAL A 212 3.17 9.66 -22.39
N SER A 213 3.29 10.74 -21.63
CA SER A 213 4.50 11.56 -21.58
C SER A 213 4.70 12.10 -20.16
N GLY A 214 5.93 12.48 -19.81
CA GLY A 214 6.23 13.01 -18.47
C GLY A 214 6.27 11.92 -17.38
N VAL A 215 6.68 10.71 -17.74
CA VAL A 215 6.99 9.61 -16.81
C VAL A 215 8.50 9.37 -16.84
N THR A 216 9.10 9.26 -15.66
CA THR A 216 10.51 8.90 -15.49
C THR A 216 10.63 7.63 -14.66
N ASP A 217 11.74 6.92 -14.79
CA ASP A 217 12.15 5.91 -13.82
C ASP A 217 12.65 6.58 -12.51
N LEU A 218 13.24 5.77 -11.63
CA LEU A 218 13.89 6.24 -10.40
C LEU A 218 15.26 6.89 -10.63
N HIS A 219 15.88 6.68 -11.80
CA HIS A 219 17.18 7.22 -12.20
C HIS A 219 17.07 8.54 -12.99
N GLY A 220 15.84 8.99 -13.28
CA GLY A 220 15.54 10.21 -14.03
C GLY A 220 15.49 10.03 -15.55
N ASN A 221 15.58 8.81 -16.08
CA ASN A 221 15.41 8.57 -17.51
C ASN A 221 13.95 8.70 -17.90
N THR A 222 13.68 9.37 -19.02
CA THR A 222 12.32 9.67 -19.49
C THR A 222 11.81 8.60 -20.44
N VAL A 223 10.50 8.32 -20.39
CA VAL A 223 9.82 7.45 -21.36
C VAL A 223 10.03 7.94 -22.80
N LEU A 224 10.50 7.06 -23.68
CA LEU A 224 10.71 7.39 -25.09
C LEU A 224 9.41 7.28 -25.89
N PRO A 225 9.18 8.12 -26.92
CA PRO A 225 7.92 8.14 -27.68
C PRO A 225 7.50 6.80 -28.30
N LEU A 226 8.46 5.96 -28.72
CA LEU A 226 8.17 4.64 -29.29
C LEU A 226 7.73 3.62 -28.24
N SER A 227 8.15 3.81 -26.99
CA SER A 227 7.81 2.97 -25.85
C SER A 227 6.70 3.56 -24.99
N ALA A 228 6.09 4.67 -25.42
CA ALA A 228 5.13 5.45 -24.66
C ALA A 228 3.67 5.09 -24.95
N THR A 229 3.39 4.02 -25.70
CA THR A 229 2.05 3.74 -26.23
C THR A 229 1.53 2.38 -25.81
N ALA A 230 0.23 2.31 -25.53
CA ALA A 230 -0.50 1.07 -25.29
C ALA A 230 -1.90 1.12 -25.92
N ILE A 231 -2.47 -0.06 -26.17
CA ILE A 231 -3.86 -0.20 -26.61
C ILE A 231 -4.62 -0.95 -25.53
N PHE A 232 -5.78 -0.43 -25.16
CA PHE A 232 -6.68 -1.08 -24.21
C PHE A 232 -8.12 -0.94 -24.66
N SER A 233 -9.02 -1.77 -24.10
CA SER A 233 -10.46 -1.68 -24.35
C SER A 233 -11.14 -0.98 -23.18
N GLY A 234 -12.13 -0.14 -23.48
CA GLY A 234 -12.96 0.52 -22.47
C GLY A 234 -13.64 -0.49 -21.54
N PHE A 235 -13.83 -0.10 -20.29
CA PHE A 235 -14.33 -0.99 -19.25
C PHE A 235 -15.73 -1.51 -19.59
N ARG A 236 -15.88 -2.84 -19.60
CA ARG A 236 -17.19 -3.50 -19.68
C ARG A 236 -17.56 -4.04 -18.28
N PRO A 237 -18.65 -3.54 -17.67
CA PRO A 237 -19.17 -4.11 -16.44
C PRO A 237 -19.54 -5.60 -16.60
N PRO A 238 -19.47 -6.39 -15.52
CA PRO A 238 -19.87 -7.79 -15.56
C PRO A 238 -21.36 -7.89 -15.94
N ARG A 239 -21.67 -8.82 -16.84
CA ARG A 239 -23.03 -9.13 -17.29
C ARG A 239 -23.24 -10.64 -17.37
N PRO A 240 -24.49 -11.14 -17.21
CA PRO A 240 -24.79 -12.54 -17.39
C PRO A 240 -24.34 -13.06 -18.76
N ARG A 241 -23.64 -14.20 -18.78
CA ARG A 241 -23.04 -14.77 -20.01
C ARG A 241 -24.06 -15.06 -21.10
N GLU A 242 -25.28 -15.42 -20.72
CA GLU A 242 -26.36 -15.79 -21.63
C GLU A 242 -27.13 -14.58 -22.19
N ARG A 243 -26.85 -13.34 -21.70
CA ARG A 243 -27.55 -12.16 -22.19
C ARG A 243 -27.13 -11.85 -23.62
N ASN A 244 -28.07 -12.03 -24.54
CA ASN A 244 -27.96 -11.58 -25.92
C ASN A 244 -28.97 -10.46 -26.18
N PHE A 245 -28.53 -9.21 -25.98
CA PHE A 245 -29.32 -8.01 -26.28
C PHE A 245 -28.54 -7.15 -27.29
N ASP A 246 -28.63 -7.54 -28.56
CA ASP A 246 -28.04 -6.84 -29.71
C ASP A 246 -29.14 -6.15 -30.54
N LEU A 247 -29.25 -4.84 -30.41
CA LEU A 247 -30.18 -3.97 -31.12
C LEU A 247 -30.01 -4.10 -32.63
N TRP A 248 -28.80 -4.30 -33.16
CA TRP A 248 -28.59 -4.46 -34.59
C TRP A 248 -29.33 -5.69 -35.11
N SER A 249 -29.23 -6.82 -34.40
CA SER A 249 -29.94 -8.05 -34.75
C SER A 249 -31.47 -7.91 -34.71
N MET A 250 -31.98 -7.02 -33.84
CA MET A 250 -33.41 -6.76 -33.67
C MET A 250 -34.01 -5.94 -34.82
N PHE A 251 -33.21 -5.18 -35.57
CA PHE A 251 -33.71 -4.46 -36.74
C PHE A 251 -34.15 -5.42 -37.86
N PRO A 252 -35.26 -5.11 -38.55
CA PRO A 252 -35.69 -5.83 -39.74
C PRO A 252 -34.57 -5.98 -40.78
N LYS A 253 -34.49 -7.16 -41.40
CA LYS A 253 -33.41 -7.49 -42.35
C LYS A 253 -33.31 -6.52 -43.53
N HIS A 254 -34.41 -5.92 -43.98
CA HIS A 254 -34.39 -4.97 -45.11
C HIS A 254 -33.64 -3.68 -44.75
N LEU A 255 -33.93 -3.07 -43.58
CA LEU A 255 -33.21 -1.88 -43.11
C LEU A 255 -31.70 -2.11 -42.97
N ARG A 256 -31.30 -3.32 -42.54
CA ARG A 256 -29.88 -3.68 -42.44
C ARG A 256 -29.19 -3.88 -43.79
N ARG A 257 -29.94 -4.30 -44.82
CA ARG A 257 -29.41 -4.48 -46.18
C ARG A 257 -29.31 -3.16 -46.92
N ASP A 258 -30.24 -2.26 -46.64
CA ASP A 258 -30.33 -0.95 -47.31
C ASP A 258 -29.36 0.08 -46.68
N ASP A 259 -28.74 -0.23 -45.53
CA ASP A 259 -27.72 0.59 -44.86
C ASP A 259 -26.35 0.50 -45.57
N ALA A 260 -26.29 1.03 -46.80
CA ALA A 260 -25.05 1.07 -47.59
C ALA A 260 -24.00 2.03 -47.00
N THR A 261 -24.42 3.07 -46.27
CA THR A 261 -23.52 4.07 -45.66
C THR A 261 -23.02 3.66 -44.27
N GLY A 262 -23.68 2.71 -43.61
CA GLY A 262 -23.36 2.25 -42.27
C GLY A 262 -23.84 3.20 -41.16
N ASP A 263 -24.63 4.21 -41.50
CA ASP A 263 -25.09 5.22 -40.55
C ASP A 263 -26.16 4.65 -39.61
N LEU A 264 -27.03 3.76 -40.10
CA LEU A 264 -27.98 3.06 -39.26
C LEU A 264 -27.25 2.15 -38.27
N LYS A 265 -26.21 1.44 -38.72
CA LYS A 265 -25.38 0.60 -37.86
C LYS A 265 -24.67 1.42 -36.78
N LYS A 266 -24.09 2.57 -37.11
CA LYS A 266 -23.47 3.48 -36.14
C LYS A 266 -24.49 4.01 -35.14
N PHE A 267 -25.65 4.45 -35.61
CA PHE A 267 -26.74 4.90 -34.76
C PHE A 267 -27.22 3.81 -33.80
N ALA A 268 -27.41 2.59 -34.31
CA ALA A 268 -27.76 1.42 -33.49
C ALA A 268 -26.68 1.13 -32.43
N ALA A 269 -25.40 1.28 -32.76
CA ALA A 269 -24.31 1.12 -31.81
C ALA A 269 -24.32 2.19 -30.70
N CYS A 270 -24.62 3.45 -31.01
CA CYS A 270 -24.79 4.49 -30.00
C CYS A 270 -25.96 4.18 -29.03
N LEU A 271 -27.09 3.70 -29.55
CA LEU A 271 -28.20 3.26 -28.71
C LEU A 271 -27.84 2.01 -27.90
N GLN A 272 -27.04 1.12 -28.48
CA GLN A 272 -26.62 -0.11 -27.84
C GLN A 272 -25.81 0.14 -26.57
N GLU A 273 -24.93 1.13 -26.60
CA GLU A 273 -24.15 1.59 -25.44
C GLU A 273 -25.07 1.99 -24.28
N VAL A 274 -26.02 2.90 -24.53
CA VAL A 274 -26.98 3.36 -23.50
C VAL A 274 -27.81 2.21 -22.96
N VAL A 275 -28.29 1.31 -23.84
CA VAL A 275 -29.07 0.14 -23.42
C VAL A 275 -28.23 -0.82 -22.58
N HIS A 276 -26.94 -1.02 -22.90
CA HIS A 276 -26.06 -1.84 -22.07
C HIS A 276 -25.86 -1.25 -20.68
N LEU A 277 -25.69 0.07 -20.56
CA LEU A 277 -25.60 0.73 -19.25
C LEU A 277 -26.87 0.52 -18.42
N LEU A 278 -28.05 0.73 -19.00
CA LEU A 278 -29.33 0.49 -18.32
C LEU A 278 -29.52 -0.97 -17.90
N LEU A 279 -29.09 -1.91 -18.75
CA LEU A 279 -29.15 -3.34 -18.43
C LEU A 279 -28.20 -3.72 -17.28
N VAL A 280 -27.07 -3.03 -17.12
CA VAL A 280 -26.18 -3.20 -15.97
C VAL A 280 -26.83 -2.67 -14.70
N GLU A 281 -27.51 -1.52 -14.76
CA GLU A 281 -28.25 -1.00 -13.60
C GLU A 281 -29.38 -1.95 -13.19
N LEU A 282 -30.12 -2.51 -14.14
CA LEU A 282 -31.16 -3.49 -13.88
C LEU A 282 -30.61 -4.77 -13.21
N ASP A 283 -29.39 -5.18 -13.57
CA ASP A 283 -28.74 -6.33 -12.95
C ASP A 283 -28.31 -6.09 -11.51
N ARG A 284 -28.01 -4.82 -11.18
CA ARG A 284 -27.66 -4.40 -9.82
C ARG A 284 -28.89 -4.11 -8.96
N PHE A 285 -30.08 -4.14 -9.53
CA PHE A 285 -31.33 -3.89 -8.79
C PHE A 285 -31.53 -4.83 -7.59
N PRO A 286 -31.23 -6.15 -7.66
CA PRO A 286 -31.28 -7.02 -6.50
C PRO A 286 -30.31 -6.63 -5.38
N ASP A 287 -29.14 -6.06 -5.73
CA ASP A 287 -28.15 -5.63 -4.75
C ASP A 287 -28.66 -4.47 -3.86
N LEU A 288 -29.68 -3.72 -4.31
CA LEU A 288 -30.29 -2.63 -3.52
C LEU A 288 -31.03 -3.15 -2.28
N TYR A 289 -31.54 -4.38 -2.32
CA TYR A 289 -32.25 -4.99 -1.19
C TYR A 289 -31.34 -5.88 -0.33
N ASP A 290 -30.16 -6.22 -0.85
CA ASP A 290 -29.16 -6.97 -0.10
C ASP A 290 -28.42 -6.02 0.84
N LEU A 291 -28.63 -6.19 2.15
CA LEU A 291 -28.00 -5.36 3.18
C LEU A 291 -26.47 -5.42 3.16
N GLU A 292 -25.85 -6.46 2.59
CA GLU A 292 -24.39 -6.55 2.49
C GLU A 292 -23.83 -5.79 1.28
N ARG A 293 -24.62 -5.63 0.22
CA ARG A 293 -24.18 -5.08 -1.08
C ARG A 293 -24.78 -3.73 -1.42
N SER A 294 -25.88 -3.36 -0.77
CA SER A 294 -26.61 -2.12 -1.03
C SER A 294 -25.68 -0.91 -0.92
N PRO A 295 -25.78 0.06 -1.83
CA PRO A 295 -25.12 1.36 -1.69
C PRO A 295 -25.56 2.08 -0.41
N GLU A 296 -24.69 2.94 0.13
CA GLU A 296 -24.97 3.67 1.37
C GLU A 296 -26.26 4.50 1.33
N PRO A 297 -26.59 5.25 0.25
CA PRO A 297 -27.83 6.03 0.22
C PRO A 297 -29.10 5.18 0.34
N PHE A 298 -29.07 3.96 -0.19
CA PHE A 298 -30.19 3.02 -0.08
C PHE A 298 -30.24 2.38 1.30
N LEU A 299 -29.10 2.12 1.92
CA LEU A 299 -29.04 1.65 3.30
C LEU A 299 -29.62 2.70 4.26
N ASP A 300 -29.31 3.98 4.06
CA ASP A 300 -29.89 5.09 4.82
C ASP A 300 -31.40 5.20 4.61
N ALA A 301 -31.88 5.00 3.38
CA ALA A 301 -33.31 4.94 3.09
C ALA A 301 -34.00 3.75 3.80
N ILE A 302 -33.38 2.57 3.81
CA ILE A 302 -33.88 1.39 4.52
C ILE A 302 -33.93 1.67 6.03
N LEU A 303 -32.89 2.25 6.61
CA LEU A 303 -32.86 2.60 8.03
C LEU A 303 -33.88 3.68 8.38
N THR A 304 -34.14 4.61 7.46
CA THR A 304 -35.19 5.64 7.62
C THR A 304 -36.57 5.01 7.60
N ASP A 305 -36.83 4.09 6.67
CA ASP A 305 -38.09 3.33 6.58
C ASP A 305 -38.32 2.46 7.82
N LEU A 306 -37.25 1.84 8.34
CA LEU A 306 -37.28 1.09 9.59
C LEU A 306 -37.40 1.97 10.83
N ALA A 307 -37.37 3.30 10.70
CA ALA A 307 -37.47 4.28 11.78
C ALA A 307 -36.39 4.12 12.86
N VAL A 308 -35.11 4.15 12.46
CA VAL A 308 -33.97 4.13 13.39
C VAL A 308 -34.16 5.18 14.49
N PRO A 309 -34.15 4.77 15.77
CA PRO A 309 -34.43 5.65 16.89
C PRO A 309 -33.18 6.31 17.50
N PHE A 310 -32.00 5.91 17.05
CA PHE A 310 -30.73 6.27 17.67
C PHE A 310 -30.19 7.58 17.07
N PRO A 311 -29.87 8.58 17.91
CA PRO A 311 -29.50 9.92 17.43
C PRO A 311 -27.99 10.09 17.16
N PHE A 312 -27.21 9.01 17.16
CA PHE A 312 -25.76 9.06 16.98
C PHE A 312 -25.34 8.53 15.61
N GLU A 313 -24.22 9.04 15.11
CA GLU A 313 -23.67 8.66 13.80
C GLU A 313 -23.18 7.21 13.81
N LEU A 314 -23.39 6.53 12.70
CA LEU A 314 -23.03 5.13 12.47
C LEU A 314 -22.16 5.05 11.22
N ASP A 315 -21.09 4.26 11.29
CA ASP A 315 -20.30 3.91 10.11
C ASP A 315 -21.08 2.96 9.18
N LEU A 316 -20.66 2.84 7.92
CA LEU A 316 -21.31 2.00 6.91
C LEU A 316 -21.50 0.55 7.39
N LEU A 317 -20.48 -0.03 8.04
CA LEU A 317 -20.58 -1.40 8.56
C LEU A 317 -21.61 -1.51 9.69
N GLU A 318 -21.68 -0.50 10.55
CA GLU A 318 -22.62 -0.45 11.67
C GLU A 318 -24.06 -0.27 11.16
N LYS A 319 -24.27 0.60 10.16
CA LYS A 319 -25.55 0.75 9.45
C LYS A 319 -26.05 -0.59 8.89
N ARG A 320 -25.17 -1.37 8.24
CA ARG A 320 -25.52 -2.68 7.66
C ARG A 320 -25.92 -3.68 8.75
N ARG A 321 -25.13 -3.76 9.80
CA ARG A 321 -25.40 -4.63 10.96
C ARG A 321 -26.66 -4.21 11.70
N LEU A 322 -26.93 -2.90 11.80
CA LEU A 322 -28.13 -2.40 12.46
C LEU A 322 -29.36 -2.78 11.65
N ALA A 323 -29.35 -2.57 10.33
CA ALA A 323 -30.47 -2.93 9.47
C ALA A 323 -30.88 -4.41 9.59
N SER A 324 -29.93 -5.33 9.82
CA SER A 324 -30.23 -6.76 9.97
C SER A 324 -30.81 -7.14 11.33
N VAL A 325 -30.47 -6.41 12.40
CA VAL A 325 -30.86 -6.75 13.79
C VAL A 325 -31.98 -5.86 14.33
N LEU A 326 -32.24 -4.70 13.73
CA LEU A 326 -33.16 -3.67 14.25
C LEU A 326 -34.59 -4.20 14.51
N VAL A 327 -35.12 -5.05 13.62
CA VAL A 327 -36.45 -5.66 13.81
C VAL A 327 -36.47 -6.56 15.04
N GLU A 328 -35.41 -7.34 15.27
CA GLU A 328 -35.28 -8.17 16.48
C GLU A 328 -35.16 -7.30 17.74
N MET A 329 -34.43 -6.18 17.66
CA MET A 329 -34.33 -5.21 18.76
C MET A 329 -35.69 -4.63 19.13
N TYR A 330 -36.54 -4.31 18.14
CA TYR A 330 -37.91 -3.86 18.41
C TYR A 330 -38.74 -4.94 19.11
N CYS A 331 -38.59 -6.20 18.73
CA CYS A 331 -39.29 -7.32 19.36
C CYS A 331 -38.83 -7.54 20.82
N GLN A 332 -37.58 -7.22 21.14
CA GLN A 332 -37.00 -7.37 22.48
C GLN A 332 -37.14 -6.11 23.34
N LYS A 333 -37.80 -5.05 22.85
CA LYS A 333 -37.99 -3.80 23.58
C LYS A 333 -38.68 -4.03 24.92
N GLY A 334 -38.20 -3.37 25.96
CA GLY A 334 -38.72 -3.51 27.32
C GLY A 334 -38.22 -4.73 28.09
N THR A 335 -37.35 -5.56 27.49
CA THR A 335 -36.77 -6.73 28.15
C THR A 335 -35.32 -6.49 28.57
N ALA A 336 -34.88 -7.14 29.65
CA ALA A 336 -33.49 -7.12 30.07
C ALA A 336 -32.55 -7.78 29.04
N LEU A 337 -33.06 -8.73 28.25
CA LEU A 337 -32.28 -9.34 27.16
C LEU A 337 -32.04 -8.33 26.03
N GLY A 338 -33.09 -7.61 25.61
CA GLY A 338 -32.99 -6.59 24.56
C GLY A 338 -32.04 -5.46 24.92
N LEU A 339 -32.09 -4.98 26.17
CA LEU A 339 -31.18 -3.92 26.63
C LEU A 339 -29.72 -4.40 26.65
N ARG A 340 -29.45 -5.63 27.13
CA ARG A 340 -28.10 -6.23 27.09
C ARG A 340 -27.58 -6.36 25.66
N ASN A 341 -28.38 -6.92 24.77
CA ASN A 341 -28.00 -7.12 23.37
C ASN A 341 -27.72 -5.80 22.66
N ALA A 342 -28.53 -4.77 22.89
CA ALA A 342 -28.33 -3.45 22.30
C ALA A 342 -27.05 -2.76 22.79
N VAL A 343 -26.78 -2.81 24.10
CA VAL A 343 -25.56 -2.23 24.66
C VAL A 343 -24.32 -2.96 24.15
N ARG A 344 -24.38 -4.29 24.07
CA ARG A 344 -23.31 -5.10 23.48
C ARG A 344 -23.09 -4.77 22.00
N PHE A 345 -24.17 -4.56 21.24
CA PHE A 345 -24.10 -4.26 19.81
C PHE A 345 -23.42 -2.92 19.53
N PHE A 346 -23.83 -1.84 20.22
CA PHE A 346 -23.32 -0.49 19.93
C PHE A 346 -22.03 -0.13 20.67
N LEU A 347 -21.85 -0.63 21.89
CA LEU A 347 -20.73 -0.21 22.75
C LEU A 347 -19.71 -1.32 22.99
N GLY A 348 -20.02 -2.56 22.60
CA GLY A 348 -19.17 -3.72 22.91
C GLY A 348 -19.06 -4.04 24.40
N LEU A 349 -19.97 -3.50 25.22
CA LEU A 349 -19.96 -3.63 26.67
C LEU A 349 -20.93 -4.72 27.13
N GLU A 350 -20.53 -5.48 28.14
CA GLU A 350 -21.43 -6.35 28.89
C GLU A 350 -22.05 -5.55 30.04
N VAL A 351 -23.35 -5.71 30.25
CA VAL A 351 -24.08 -5.02 31.32
C VAL A 351 -24.95 -6.00 32.11
N THR A 352 -24.99 -5.79 33.41
CA THR A 352 -25.86 -6.55 34.31
C THR A 352 -27.09 -5.69 34.63
N ILE A 353 -28.27 -6.29 34.51
CA ILE A 353 -29.55 -5.62 34.81
C ILE A 353 -30.16 -6.27 36.03
N SER A 354 -30.37 -5.50 37.09
CA SER A 354 -30.95 -5.94 38.36
C SER A 354 -32.12 -5.04 38.77
N SER A 355 -33.06 -5.58 39.54
CA SER A 355 -34.09 -4.76 40.19
C SER A 355 -33.46 -3.85 41.24
N CYS A 356 -33.96 -2.61 41.37
CA CYS A 356 -33.50 -1.71 42.42
C CYS A 356 -34.02 -2.16 43.79
N SER A 357 -33.13 -2.64 44.67
CA SER A 357 -33.47 -3.05 46.05
C SER A 357 -32.54 -2.39 47.07
N HIS A 358 -32.29 -1.09 46.93
CA HIS A 358 -31.42 -0.36 47.87
C HIS A 358 -32.18 0.02 49.13
N THR A 359 -32.30 -0.95 50.03
CA THR A 359 -32.84 -0.75 51.37
C THR A 359 -31.70 -0.85 52.37
N LEU A 360 -31.36 0.27 53.02
CA LEU A 360 -30.40 0.29 54.11
C LEU A 360 -31.19 0.13 55.42
N VAL A 361 -31.05 -1.01 56.07
CA VAL A 361 -31.76 -1.32 57.31
C VAL A 361 -31.03 -0.61 58.46
N LEU A 362 -31.69 0.37 59.09
CA LEU A 362 -31.12 1.18 60.18
C LEU A 362 -31.37 0.55 61.57
N GLY A 363 -31.32 -0.78 61.64
CA GLY A 363 -31.60 -1.57 62.84
C GLY A 363 -32.99 -2.23 62.85
N GLU A 364 -33.12 -3.30 63.63
CA GLU A 364 -34.38 -4.00 63.88
C GLU A 364 -35.10 -3.33 65.07
N ALA A 365 -36.37 -2.95 64.90
CA ALA A 365 -37.17 -2.42 66.00
C ALA A 365 -37.86 -3.57 66.75
N GLU A 366 -37.91 -3.52 68.10
CA GLU A 366 -38.57 -4.52 68.95
C GLU A 366 -40.12 -4.58 68.82
N LEU A 367 -40.70 -3.84 67.86
CA LEU A 367 -42.14 -3.65 67.64
C LEU A 367 -42.60 -4.13 66.24
N ASP A 368 -41.92 -5.13 65.67
CA ASP A 368 -42.19 -5.75 64.36
C ASP A 368 -42.06 -4.85 63.10
N ASP A 369 -41.78 -3.55 63.25
CA ASP A 369 -41.58 -2.62 62.11
C ASP A 369 -40.11 -2.24 61.92
N THR A 370 -39.46 -2.82 60.91
CA THR A 370 -38.06 -2.54 60.56
C THR A 370 -37.91 -1.14 59.92
N PHE A 371 -37.04 -0.28 60.46
CA PHE A 371 -36.76 1.03 59.87
C PHE A 371 -35.82 0.90 58.67
N VAL A 372 -36.37 1.10 57.47
CA VAL A 372 -35.63 1.04 56.22
C VAL A 372 -35.41 2.44 55.65
N LEU A 373 -34.15 2.78 55.36
CA LEU A 373 -33.78 3.95 54.58
C LEU A 373 -33.58 3.52 53.13
N GLY A 374 -34.50 3.92 52.26
CA GLY A 374 -34.47 3.54 50.84
C GLY A 374 -35.55 4.27 50.03
N PRO A 375 -35.57 4.10 48.70
CA PRO A 375 -36.65 4.61 47.87
C PRO A 375 -37.96 3.88 48.22
N SER A 376 -39.12 4.53 47.99
CA SER A 376 -40.42 3.92 48.27
C SER A 376 -40.60 2.58 47.55
N ASP A 377 -41.34 1.63 48.13
CA ASP A 377 -41.59 0.31 47.51
C ASP A 377 -42.18 0.42 46.10
N ARG A 378 -43.03 1.44 45.87
CA ARG A 378 -43.58 1.73 44.54
C ARG A 378 -42.53 2.13 43.53
N PHE A 379 -41.48 2.85 43.94
CA PHE A 379 -40.36 3.19 43.08
C PHE A 379 -39.52 1.95 42.77
N ALA A 380 -39.23 1.11 43.77
CA ALA A 380 -38.48 -0.14 43.58
C ALA A 380 -39.14 -1.10 42.57
N LEU A 381 -40.48 -1.14 42.52
CA LEU A 381 -41.24 -1.92 41.54
C LEU A 381 -41.09 -1.42 40.09
N TYR A 382 -40.77 -0.14 39.90
CA TYR A 382 -40.64 0.49 38.58
C TYR A 382 -39.21 0.94 38.28
N ALA A 383 -38.21 0.52 39.06
CA ALA A 383 -36.82 0.91 38.87
C ALA A 383 -35.92 -0.31 38.68
N PHE A 384 -34.99 -0.20 37.73
CA PHE A 384 -33.93 -1.17 37.53
C PHE A 384 -32.58 -0.49 37.42
N GLU A 385 -31.54 -1.22 37.81
CA GLU A 385 -30.16 -0.78 37.78
C GLU A 385 -29.45 -1.44 36.58
N VAL A 386 -28.70 -0.64 35.83
CA VAL A 386 -27.82 -1.07 34.76
C VAL A 386 -26.40 -0.90 35.26
N GLN A 387 -25.75 -2.00 35.58
CA GLN A 387 -24.37 -2.02 36.05
C GLN A 387 -23.41 -2.29 34.89
N VAL A 388 -22.36 -1.50 34.80
CA VAL A 388 -21.24 -1.66 33.86
C VAL A 388 -19.98 -1.97 34.66
N ASP A 389 -19.12 -2.85 34.14
CA ASP A 389 -17.90 -3.29 34.85
C ASP A 389 -16.68 -2.39 34.59
N SER A 390 -16.77 -1.49 33.62
CA SER A 390 -15.70 -0.57 33.21
C SER A 390 -16.14 0.90 33.29
N PRO A 391 -15.24 1.84 33.65
CA PRO A 391 -15.55 3.26 33.65
C PRO A 391 -15.87 3.75 32.23
N LEU A 392 -16.95 4.52 32.08
CA LEU A 392 -17.42 4.97 30.77
C LEU A 392 -16.84 6.33 30.39
N SER A 393 -16.48 6.50 29.12
CA SER A 393 -16.22 7.82 28.56
C SER A 393 -17.50 8.66 28.49
N ALA A 394 -17.37 9.99 28.39
CA ALA A 394 -18.51 10.90 28.30
C ALA A 394 -19.40 10.62 27.07
N THR A 395 -18.81 10.13 25.97
CA THR A 395 -19.52 9.75 24.75
C THR A 395 -20.28 8.44 24.94
N GLN A 396 -19.62 7.41 25.49
CA GLN A 396 -20.24 6.12 25.80
C GLN A 396 -21.40 6.28 26.78
N ARG A 397 -21.26 7.14 27.80
CA ARG A 397 -22.34 7.44 28.76
C ARG A 397 -23.57 8.04 28.08
N ARG A 398 -23.38 8.96 27.12
CA ARG A 398 -24.49 9.56 26.35
C ARG A 398 -25.18 8.55 25.44
N GLN A 399 -24.40 7.72 24.72
CA GLN A 399 -24.93 6.67 23.86
C GLN A 399 -25.69 5.61 24.68
N LEU A 400 -25.12 5.17 25.80
CA LEU A 400 -25.77 4.23 26.72
C LEU A 400 -27.09 4.79 27.26
N ALA A 401 -27.11 6.06 27.67
CA ALA A 401 -28.33 6.72 28.12
C ALA A 401 -29.40 6.77 27.02
N ALA A 402 -29.03 7.08 25.77
CA ALA A 402 -29.96 7.08 24.64
C ALA A 402 -30.53 5.67 24.35
N ILE A 403 -29.70 4.63 24.43
CA ILE A 403 -30.12 3.23 24.26
C ILE A 403 -31.11 2.83 25.37
N ILE A 404 -30.77 3.13 26.63
CA ILE A 404 -31.62 2.84 27.79
C ILE A 404 -32.96 3.57 27.67
N ASP A 405 -32.94 4.86 27.34
CA ASP A 405 -34.16 5.67 27.25
C ASP A 405 -35.10 5.17 26.16
N TYR A 406 -34.54 4.71 25.04
CA TYR A 406 -35.35 4.16 23.95
C TYR A 406 -35.92 2.77 24.26
N LEU A 407 -35.12 1.88 24.85
CA LEU A 407 -35.49 0.47 25.05
C LEU A 407 -36.26 0.20 26.33
N ARG A 408 -36.16 1.07 27.34
CA ARG A 408 -36.90 0.91 28.60
C ARG A 408 -38.41 1.00 28.38
N PRO A 409 -39.23 0.27 29.15
CA PRO A 409 -40.66 0.56 29.23
C PRO A 409 -40.87 1.99 29.74
N VAL A 410 -41.80 2.73 29.13
CA VAL A 410 -42.03 4.17 29.41
C VAL A 410 -42.24 4.50 30.89
N HIS A 411 -42.86 3.59 31.63
CA HIS A 411 -43.22 3.77 33.04
C HIS A 411 -42.10 3.38 34.02
N THR A 412 -40.93 2.96 33.54
CA THR A 412 -39.83 2.48 34.38
C THR A 412 -38.67 3.47 34.46
N HIS A 413 -37.94 3.49 35.56
CA HIS A 413 -36.73 4.27 35.80
C HIS A 413 -35.49 3.39 35.68
N ALA A 414 -34.44 3.91 35.06
CA ALA A 414 -33.16 3.23 34.95
C ALA A 414 -32.09 4.01 35.74
N LEU A 415 -31.34 3.31 36.58
CA LEU A 415 -30.18 3.86 37.29
C LEU A 415 -28.91 3.26 36.68
N LEU A 416 -27.97 4.10 36.25
CA LEU A 416 -26.68 3.65 35.73
C LEU A 416 -25.65 3.59 36.86
N ARG A 417 -25.02 2.42 37.03
CA ARG A 417 -23.93 2.22 37.99
C ARG A 417 -22.62 1.91 37.28
N GLU A 418 -21.67 2.82 37.44
CA GLU A 418 -20.29 2.68 36.97
C GLU A 418 -19.40 2.17 38.12
N PRO A 419 -18.29 1.48 37.81
CA PRO A 419 -17.32 1.14 38.84
C PRO A 419 -16.75 2.42 39.42
N LEU A 420 -16.56 2.45 40.74
CA LEU A 420 -15.88 3.55 41.40
C LEU A 420 -14.51 3.73 40.75
N PRO A 421 -14.10 4.97 40.39
CA PRO A 421 -12.74 5.19 39.93
C PRO A 421 -11.77 4.65 40.99
N PRO A 422 -10.63 4.05 40.60
CA PRO A 422 -9.65 3.59 41.57
C PRO A 422 -9.33 4.77 42.50
N PRO A 423 -9.26 4.53 43.83
CA PRO A 423 -9.03 5.60 44.77
C PRO A 423 -7.75 6.33 44.38
N SER A 424 -7.87 7.60 44.00
CA SER A 424 -6.71 8.46 43.87
C SER A 424 -6.22 8.75 45.27
N PHE A 425 -5.19 8.01 45.68
CA PHE A 425 -4.42 8.42 46.85
C PHE A 425 -3.72 9.71 46.45
N VAL A 426 -4.33 10.85 46.79
CA VAL A 426 -3.57 12.08 46.93
C VAL A 426 -2.54 11.75 48.00
N VAL A 427 -1.27 11.65 47.61
CA VAL A 427 -0.19 11.64 48.59
C VAL A 427 -0.22 13.04 49.19
N TRP A 428 -0.90 13.18 50.33
CA TRP A 428 -0.78 14.38 51.14
C TRP A 428 0.63 14.35 51.71
N GLU A 429 1.56 15.09 51.08
CA GLU A 429 2.78 15.44 51.77
C GLU A 429 2.40 16.30 52.98
N LEU A 430 2.87 15.87 54.14
CA LEU A 430 2.61 16.54 55.40
C LEU A 430 3.26 17.93 55.34
N GLY A 431 2.49 18.98 55.03
CA GLY A 431 3.00 20.35 55.00
C GLY A 431 2.32 21.31 54.02
N GLU A 432 1.61 20.84 52.99
CA GLU A 432 0.99 21.74 52.02
C GLU A 432 -0.48 21.38 51.75
N GLY A 433 -1.39 22.15 52.35
CA GLY A 433 -2.81 22.13 52.02
C GLY A 433 -3.11 23.13 50.89
N ALA A 434 -3.85 22.70 49.87
CA ALA A 434 -4.26 23.50 48.70
C ALA A 434 -5.25 24.65 49.00
N LEU A 435 -5.46 24.99 50.27
CA LEU A 435 -6.34 26.06 50.73
C LEU A 435 -5.65 26.90 51.82
N GLY A 436 -4.40 27.32 51.58
CA GLY A 436 -3.78 28.51 52.19
C GLY A 436 -3.97 28.72 53.70
N SER A 437 -4.11 27.65 54.49
CA SER A 437 -4.29 27.70 55.93
C SER A 437 -3.42 26.62 56.56
N MET A 438 -2.42 27.06 57.31
CA MET A 438 -1.63 26.19 58.17
C MET A 438 -2.55 25.60 59.24
N LEU A 439 -2.64 24.28 59.28
CA LEU A 439 -3.04 23.56 60.49
C LEU A 439 -1.83 23.52 61.41
N LEU A 440 -1.83 24.35 62.45
CA LEU A 440 -0.99 24.14 63.63
C LEU A 440 -1.73 23.19 64.56
N LEU A 441 -1.07 22.07 64.88
CA LEU A 441 -1.34 21.04 65.89
C LEU A 441 -2.74 21.01 66.55
#